data_AF-A0A7K3GJZ6-F1
#
_entry.id   AF-A0A7K3GJZ6-F1
#
_cell.length_a   1.000
_cell.length_b   1.000
_cell.length_c   1.000
_cell.angle_alpha   90.00
_cell.angle_beta   90.00
_cell.angle_gamma   90.00
#
_symmetry.space_group_name_H-M   'P 1'
#
loop_
_entity.id
_entity.type
_entity.pdbx_description
1 polymer ?
#
loop_
_entity_poly.entity_id
_entity_poly.type
_entity_poly.pdbx_seq_one_letter_code
_entity_poly.pdbx_strand_id
1 'polypeptide(L)' 'LAVRAEKPDADGGLRLEVTFQDTRHAEWALWQLGTDAEALAPRSLRTALRDRAAAIVARYEDT' A
#
# COMPACT_ATOMS: atom_id res chain seq x y z
N LEU A 1 12.32 0.01 -9.46
CA LEU A 1 11.76 -0.86 -8.40
C LEU A 1 12.77 -1.98 -8.15
N ALA A 2 13.07 -2.31 -6.90
CA ALA A 2 13.89 -3.49 -6.57
C ALA A 2 13.32 -4.21 -5.34
N VAL A 3 13.09 -5.53 -5.46
CA VAL A 3 12.70 -6.40 -4.34
C VAL A 3 13.96 -6.79 -3.57
N ARG A 4 13.98 -6.51 -2.27
CA ARG A 4 15.12 -6.77 -1.38
C ARG A 4 14.98 -8.07 -0.61
N ALA A 5 13.75 -8.42 -0.23
CA ALA A 5 13.47 -9.67 0.46
C ALA A 5 12.05 -10.14 0.17
N GLU A 6 11.90 -11.46 0.12
CA GLU A 6 10.63 -12.14 -0.03
C GLU A 6 10.54 -13.21 1.07
N LYS A 7 9.49 -13.14 1.89
CA LYS A 7 9.24 -14.12 2.95
C LYS A 7 7.77 -14.55 2.89
N PRO A 8 7.48 -15.86 2.88
CA PRO A 8 6.11 -16.32 3.05
C PRO A 8 5.58 -15.86 4.41
N ASP A 9 4.36 -15.33 4.42
CA ASP A 9 3.65 -14.94 5.63
C ASP A 9 2.79 -16.11 6.13
N ALA A 10 2.50 -16.14 7.43
CA ALA A 10 1.80 -17.25 8.08
C ALA A 10 0.37 -17.44 7.55
N ASP A 11 -0.22 -16.38 6.98
CA ASP A 11 -1.59 -16.36 6.47
C ASP A 11 -1.70 -16.76 4.98
N GLY A 12 -0.63 -17.31 4.39
CA GLY A 12 -0.57 -17.68 2.97
C GLY A 12 -0.29 -16.51 2.03
N GLY A 13 -0.05 -15.32 2.58
CA GLY A 13 0.43 -14.14 1.86
C GLY A 13 1.95 -14.10 1.70
N LEU A 14 2.43 -13.06 1.01
CA LEU A 14 3.85 -12.83 0.78
C LEU A 14 4.29 -11.49 1.37
N ARG A 15 5.25 -11.52 2.27
CA ARG A 15 5.89 -10.31 2.80
C ARG A 15 7.07 -9.93 1.92
N LEU A 16 6.92 -8.80 1.24
CA LEU A 16 7.94 -8.23 0.37
C LEU A 16 8.56 -6.99 1.01
N GLU A 17 9.88 -6.93 1.02
CA GLU A 17 10.61 -5.68 1.23
C GLU A 17 10.98 -5.11 -0.12
N VAL A 18 10.42 -3.95 -0.46
CA VAL A 18 10.55 -3.37 -1.80
C VAL A 18 11.10 -1.95 -1.70
N THR A 19 12.11 -1.66 -2.50
CA THR A 19 12.64 -0.31 -2.67
C THR A 19 12.05 0.38 -3.90
N PHE A 20 11.41 1.51 -3.65
CA PHE A 20 10.86 2.41 -4.65
C PHE A 20 11.78 3.62 -4.84
N GLN A 21 11.61 4.34 -5.95
CA GLN A 21 12.41 5.53 -6.25
C GLN A 21 12.09 6.67 -5.28
N ASP A 22 10.82 6.86 -4.94
CA ASP A 22 10.36 7.79 -3.93
C ASP A 22 9.05 7.29 -3.28
N THR A 23 8.61 7.99 -2.24
CA THR A 23 7.37 7.67 -1.51
C THR A 23 6.13 7.77 -2.38
N ARG A 24 6.10 8.66 -3.38
CA ARG A 24 4.95 8.84 -4.28
C ARG A 24 4.80 7.64 -5.22
N HIS A 25 5.90 7.08 -5.71
CA HIS A 25 5.88 5.86 -6.51
C HIS A 25 5.42 4.66 -5.69
N ALA A 26 5.83 4.58 -4.41
CA ALA A 26 5.34 3.54 -3.51
C ALA A 26 3.82 3.66 -3.30
N GLU A 27 3.33 4.88 -3.04
CA GLU A 27 1.90 5.14 -2.90
C GLU A 27 1.12 4.78 -4.16
N TRP A 28 1.57 5.26 -5.33
CA TRP A 28 0.92 4.96 -6.60
C TRP A 28 0.88 3.45 -6.88
N ALA A 29 2.00 2.75 -6.69
CA ALA A 29 2.08 1.32 -6.96
C ALA A 29 1.15 0.51 -6.05
N LEU A 30 1.14 0.80 -4.75
CA LEU A 30 0.26 0.11 -3.80
C LEU A 30 -1.21 0.45 -4.04
N TRP A 31 -1.53 1.69 -4.38
CA TRP A 31 -2.89 2.09 -4.69
C TRP A 31 -3.49 1.26 -5.84
N GLN A 32 -2.69 0.94 -6.86
CA GLN A 32 -3.12 0.12 -7.99
C GLN A 32 -3.40 -1.34 -7.62
N LEU A 33 -2.84 -1.85 -6.51
CA LEU A 33 -3.08 -3.22 -6.02
C LEU A 33 -4.34 -3.32 -5.15
N GLY A 34 -4.91 -2.18 -4.73
CA GLY A 34 -6.14 -2.17 -3.94
C GLY A 34 -6.03 -3.00 -2.66
N THR A 35 -6.98 -3.92 -2.45
CA THR A 35 -7.05 -4.80 -1.28
C THR A 35 -6.09 -6.00 -1.35
N ASP A 36 -5.46 -6.23 -2.49
CA ASP A 36 -4.54 -7.37 -2.68
C ASP A 36 -3.15 -7.12 -2.07
N ALA A 37 -2.89 -5.90 -1.57
CA ALA A 37 -1.64 -5.56 -0.92
C ALA A 37 -1.84 -4.60 0.27
N GLU A 38 -1.10 -4.82 1.36
CA GLU A 38 -1.05 -3.92 2.51
C GLU A 38 0.36 -3.34 2.68
N ALA A 39 0.45 -2.03 2.90
CA ALA A 39 1.68 -1.40 3.39
C ALA A 39 1.89 -1.75 4.87
N LEU A 40 2.92 -2.54 5.20
CA LEU A 40 3.28 -2.78 6.61
C LEU A 40 4.11 -1.63 7.20
N ALA A 41 5.03 -1.08 6.40
CA ALA A 41 5.89 0.05 6.72
C ALA A 41 6.34 0.77 5.42
N PRO A 42 6.77 2.04 5.47
CA PRO A 42 6.75 2.93 6.64
C PRO A 42 5.33 3.43 6.98
N ARG A 43 5.13 3.89 8.22
CA ARG A 43 3.83 4.39 8.71
C ARG A 43 3.26 5.53 7.86
N SER A 44 4.12 6.40 7.31
CA SER A 44 3.70 7.50 6.44
C SER A 44 2.96 7.02 5.19
N LEU A 45 3.44 5.95 4.55
CA LEU A 45 2.80 5.35 3.38
C LEU A 45 1.41 4.78 3.73
N ARG A 46 1.30 4.14 4.89
CA ARG A 46 0.00 3.65 5.41
C ARG A 46 -1.00 4.77 5.61
N THR A 47 -0.56 5.89 6.21
CA THR A 47 -1.41 7.05 6.42
C THR A 47 -1.89 7.63 5.09
N ALA A 48 -1.00 7.80 4.10
CA ALA A 48 -1.36 8.34 2.79
C ALA A 48 -2.42 7.49 2.08
N LEU A 49 -2.24 6.15 2.06
CA LEU A 49 -3.21 5.23 1.45
C LEU A 49 -4.56 5.26 2.19
N ARG A 50 -4.55 5.30 3.52
CA ARG A 50 -5.76 5.42 4.35
C ARG A 50 -6.53 6.70 4.03
N ASP A 51 -5.85 7.84 4.03
CA ASP A 51 -6.47 9.15 3.83
C ASP A 51 -7.09 9.24 2.42
N ARG A 52 -6.41 8.68 1.43
CA ARG A 52 -6.91 8.56 0.07
C ARG A 52 -8.17 7.69 -0.02
N ALA A 53 -8.18 6.53 0.63
CA ALA A 53 -9.36 5.66 0.67
C ALA A 53 -10.55 6.33 1.37
N ALA A 54 -10.31 7.00 2.50
CA ALA A 54 -11.35 7.74 3.22
C ALA A 54 -11.96 8.87 2.37
N ALA A 55 -11.15 9.59 1.59
CA ALA A 55 -11.64 10.61 0.67
C ALA A 55 -12.53 10.03 -0.45
N ILE A 56 -12.31 8.78 -0.86
CA ILE A 56 -13.17 8.09 -1.83
C ILE A 56 -14.48 7.65 -1.19
N VAL A 57 -14.43 7.09 0.02
CA VAL A 57 -15.61 6.73 0.80
C VAL A 57 -16.53 7.94 0.97
N ALA A 58 -15.99 9.07 1.44
CA ALA A 58 -16.76 10.30 1.62
C ALA A 58 -17.47 10.75 0.32
N ARG A 59 -16.79 10.65 -0.84
CA ARG A 59 -17.38 11.02 -2.14
C ARG A 59 -18.56 10.15 -2.55
N TYR A 60 -18.53 8.87 -2.17
CA TYR A 60 -19.62 7.94 -2.49
C TYR A 60 -20.71 7.92 -1.41
N GLU A 61 -20.41 8.36 -0.19
CA GLU A 61 -21.41 8.54 0.88
C GLU A 61 -22.27 9.80 0.69
N ASP A 62 -21.75 10.82 0.00
CA ASP A 62 -22.48 12.07 -0.32
C ASP A 62 -23.52 11.92 -1.48
N THR A 63 -23.93 10.68 -1.82
CA THR A 63 -24.93 10.37 -2.86
C THR A 63 -26.16 9.70 -2.26
#